data_AF-A0A4Z2IB81-F1
#
_entry.id   AF-A0A4Z2IB81-F1
#
_cell.length_a   1.000
_cell.length_b   1.000
_cell.length_c   1.000
_cell.angle_alpha   90.00
_cell.angle_beta   90.00
_cell.angle_gamma   90.00
#
_symmetry.space_group_name_H-M   'P 1'
#
loop_
_entity.id
_entity.type
_entity.pdbx_description
1 polymer ?
#
loop_
_entity_poly.entity_id
_entity_poly.type
_entity_poly.pdbx_seq_one_letter_code
_entity_poly.pdbx_strand_id
1 'polypeptide(L)'
;MRRNLFTKRQLREAACRFIGFVSSTVSGLEGGLFEMGMWSLGLGAVGAALAGILLANTDMCLPKAAQASMENLEEADLRSTTDDENVIKAKSLWDKNGAVVMAEASELSSLKAQLEELGVPLVAVVKENVGTEIQDFRPHFAGDIYIDEKKVFYGPLRRKMGGLAFIRLGVWQNFLRAWRSGYQGNMNGEGFVLGGVFVLGAADQGILLEHREKEFGHKVQVADVLEAAKKIVPAK
;
A
#
# COMPACT_ATOMS: atom_id res chain seq x y z
N MET A 1 34.87 12.61 -1.83
CA MET A 1 34.49 11.22 -1.44
C MET A 1 33.34 10.78 -2.34
N ARG A 2 33.61 10.01 -3.41
CA ARG A 2 32.59 9.54 -4.37
C ARG A 2 31.90 8.30 -3.80
N ARG A 3 30.60 8.37 -3.52
CA ARG A 3 29.78 7.19 -3.18
C ARG A 3 29.36 6.51 -4.49
N ASN A 4 29.80 5.27 -4.68
CA ASN A 4 29.43 4.43 -5.81
C ASN A 4 27.94 4.07 -5.72
N LEU A 5 27.10 4.76 -6.50
CA LEU A 5 25.72 4.35 -6.77
C LEU A 5 25.76 3.20 -7.78
N PHE A 6 25.67 1.96 -7.27
CA PHE A 6 25.33 0.80 -8.09
C PHE A 6 23.93 1.02 -8.68
N THR A 7 23.86 1.24 -9.98
CA THR A 7 22.61 1.44 -10.71
C THR A 7 21.89 0.09 -10.90
N LYS A 8 20.55 0.09 -10.91
CA LYS A 8 19.70 -1.11 -11.10
C LYS A 8 20.11 -2.01 -12.28
N ARG A 9 20.74 -1.43 -13.30
CA ARG A 9 21.27 -2.13 -14.48
C ARG A 9 22.46 -3.04 -14.14
N GLN A 10 23.35 -2.60 -13.24
CA GLN A 10 24.50 -3.37 -12.77
C GLN A 10 24.07 -4.58 -11.93
N LEU A 11 23.04 -4.42 -11.09
CA LEU A 11 22.43 -5.53 -10.33
C LEU A 11 21.81 -6.59 -11.26
N ARG A 12 21.16 -6.16 -12.34
CA ARG A 12 20.58 -7.05 -13.35
C ARG A 12 21.66 -7.81 -14.14
N GLU A 13 22.74 -7.13 -14.53
CA GLU A 13 23.87 -7.77 -15.20
C GLU A 13 24.61 -8.75 -14.28
N ALA A 14 24.78 -8.39 -13.00
CA ALA A 14 25.37 -9.29 -12.00
C ALA A 14 24.50 -10.54 -11.78
N ALA A 15 23.17 -10.39 -11.71
CA ALA A 15 22.25 -11.51 -11.60
C ALA A 15 22.29 -12.42 -12.86
N CYS A 16 22.30 -11.86 -14.07
CA CYS A 16 22.43 -12.65 -15.30
C CYS A 16 23.76 -13.40 -15.39
N ARG A 17 24.87 -12.78 -14.96
CA ARG A 17 26.19 -13.44 -14.92
C ARG A 17 26.25 -14.54 -13.86
N PHE A 18 25.61 -14.35 -12.71
CA PHE A 18 25.50 -15.37 -11.68
C PHE A 18 24.72 -16.59 -12.16
N ILE A 19 23.58 -16.37 -12.84
CA ILE A 19 22.78 -17.44 -13.47
C ILE A 19 23.60 -18.17 -14.55
N GLY A 20 24.36 -17.45 -15.37
CA GLY A 20 25.25 -18.05 -16.37
C GLY A 20 26.40 -18.87 -15.76
N PHE A 21 26.98 -18.40 -14.65
CA PHE A 21 28.02 -19.12 -13.92
C PHE A 21 27.48 -20.43 -13.32
N VAL A 22 26.31 -20.38 -12.68
CA VAL A 22 25.61 -21.57 -12.14
C VAL A 22 25.33 -22.60 -13.26
N SER A 23 24.95 -22.13 -14.45
CA SER A 23 24.72 -23.01 -15.61
C SER A 23 26.02 -23.64 -16.13
N SER A 24 27.16 -22.95 -16.05
CA SER A 24 28.46 -23.47 -16.51
C SER A 24 29.06 -24.51 -15.55
N THR A 25 28.81 -24.39 -14.25
CA THR A 25 29.25 -25.36 -13.23
C THR A 25 28.54 -26.71 -13.31
N VAL A 26 27.39 -26.80 -14.02
CA VAL A 26 26.64 -28.04 -14.21
C VAL A 26 27.22 -28.91 -15.34
N SER A 27 28.03 -28.36 -16.24
CA SER A 27 28.47 -29.06 -17.46
C SER A 27 29.85 -29.73 -17.39
N GLY A 28 30.57 -29.66 -16.27
CA GLY A 28 31.87 -30.33 -16.17
C GLY A 28 32.17 -30.78 -14.75
N LEU A 29 31.98 -32.07 -14.46
CA LEU A 29 32.68 -32.85 -13.44
C LEU A 29 32.13 -34.29 -13.41
N GLU A 30 32.70 -35.15 -14.27
CA GLU A 30 32.72 -36.59 -14.01
C GLU A 30 33.75 -36.88 -12.91
N GLY A 31 33.39 -37.69 -11.90
CA GLY A 31 34.36 -38.29 -10.97
C GLY A 31 34.24 -37.95 -9.48
N GLY A 32 33.02 -37.86 -8.92
CA GLY A 32 32.81 -37.67 -7.47
C GLY A 32 31.35 -37.81 -7.02
N LEU A 33 30.64 -38.82 -7.53
CA LEU A 33 29.19 -38.78 -7.72
C LEU A 33 28.29 -38.96 -6.49
N PHE A 34 28.79 -39.34 -5.31
CA PHE A 34 27.92 -39.59 -4.13
C PHE A 34 28.05 -38.61 -2.97
N GLU A 35 29.24 -38.09 -2.65
CA GLU A 35 29.37 -37.02 -1.65
C GLU A 35 29.03 -35.64 -2.24
N MET A 36 29.49 -35.35 -3.46
CA MET A 36 29.38 -34.02 -4.07
C MET A 36 27.97 -33.70 -4.58
N GLY A 37 27.18 -34.74 -4.92
CA GLY A 37 25.77 -34.62 -5.34
C GLY A 37 24.81 -34.18 -4.22
N MET A 38 25.12 -34.55 -2.97
CA MET A 38 24.30 -34.20 -1.81
C MET A 38 24.54 -32.76 -1.37
N TRP A 39 25.79 -32.27 -1.47
CA TRP A 39 26.14 -30.87 -1.25
C TRP A 39 25.62 -29.95 -2.36
N SER A 40 25.61 -30.38 -3.64
CA SER A 40 25.09 -29.57 -4.74
C SER A 40 23.55 -29.46 -4.73
N LEU A 41 22.83 -30.51 -4.35
CA LEU A 41 21.39 -30.46 -4.10
C LEU A 41 21.05 -29.58 -2.88
N GLY A 42 21.82 -29.69 -1.79
CA GLY A 42 21.65 -28.87 -0.59
C GLY A 42 21.92 -27.39 -0.83
N LEU A 43 23.04 -27.04 -1.46
CA LEU A 43 23.40 -25.66 -1.82
C LEU A 43 22.47 -25.09 -2.89
N GLY A 44 22.06 -25.90 -3.87
CA GLY A 44 21.09 -25.51 -4.88
C GLY A 44 19.71 -25.19 -4.28
N ALA A 45 19.23 -26.03 -3.35
CA ALA A 45 17.98 -25.81 -2.64
C ALA A 45 18.03 -24.55 -1.75
N VAL A 46 19.14 -24.33 -1.03
CA VAL A 46 19.35 -23.12 -0.23
C VAL A 46 19.41 -21.87 -1.13
N GLY A 47 20.10 -21.94 -2.26
CA GLY A 47 20.15 -20.85 -3.24
C GLY A 47 18.77 -20.52 -3.82
N ALA A 48 17.99 -21.53 -4.19
CA ALA A 48 16.62 -21.38 -4.67
C ALA A 48 15.69 -20.82 -3.59
N ALA A 49 15.83 -21.25 -2.33
CA ALA A 49 15.06 -20.73 -1.21
C ALA A 49 15.39 -19.26 -0.93
N LEU A 50 16.67 -18.88 -0.90
CA LEU A 50 17.10 -17.49 -0.71
C LEU A 50 16.65 -16.60 -1.88
N ALA A 51 16.76 -17.08 -3.11
CA ALA A 51 16.23 -16.38 -4.28
C ALA A 51 14.70 -16.24 -4.23
N GLY A 52 14.00 -17.28 -3.79
CA GLY A 52 12.55 -17.25 -3.59
C GLY A 52 12.11 -16.25 -2.52
N ILE A 53 12.80 -16.20 -1.38
CA ILE A 53 12.59 -15.20 -0.32
C ILE A 53 12.85 -13.79 -0.87
N LEU A 54 13.96 -13.60 -1.58
CA LEU A 54 14.31 -12.30 -2.16
C LEU A 54 13.26 -11.86 -3.19
N LEU A 55 12.83 -12.76 -4.08
CA LEU A 55 11.80 -12.48 -5.08
C LEU A 55 10.44 -12.16 -4.45
N ALA A 56 10.02 -12.93 -3.43
CA ALA A 56 8.80 -12.67 -2.67
C ALA A 56 8.81 -11.31 -1.95
N ASN A 57 10.00 -10.85 -1.56
CA ASN A 57 10.25 -9.54 -0.96
C ASN A 57 10.41 -8.39 -1.97
N THR A 58 10.50 -8.68 -3.27
CA THR A 58 10.56 -7.64 -4.31
C THR A 58 9.20 -7.37 -4.94
N ASP A 59 8.97 -6.12 -5.34
CA ASP A 59 7.75 -5.66 -6.03
C ASP A 59 7.52 -6.32 -7.42
N MET A 60 8.42 -7.21 -7.86
CA MET A 60 8.35 -7.85 -9.19
C MET A 60 7.14 -8.76 -9.38
N CYS A 61 6.60 -9.35 -8.32
CA CYS A 61 5.48 -10.29 -8.39
C CYS A 61 4.13 -9.68 -7.97
N LEU A 62 4.10 -8.39 -7.63
CA LEU A 62 2.84 -7.71 -7.32
C LEU A 62 2.19 -7.18 -8.60
N PRO A 63 0.88 -7.41 -8.81
CA PRO A 63 0.15 -6.75 -9.89
C PRO A 63 0.33 -5.23 -9.77
N LYS A 64 0.77 -4.59 -10.86
CA LYS A 64 0.88 -3.12 -10.93
C LYS A 64 -0.48 -2.51 -10.62
N ALA A 65 -0.51 -1.41 -9.85
CA ALA A 65 -1.77 -0.81 -9.43
C ALA A 65 -2.50 -0.33 -10.67
N ALA A 66 -3.72 -0.82 -10.90
CA ALA A 66 -4.61 -0.18 -11.86
C ALA A 66 -5.09 1.12 -11.21
N GLN A 67 -4.71 2.25 -11.81
CA GLN A 67 -5.14 3.58 -11.36
C GLN A 67 -6.67 3.65 -11.39
N ALA A 68 -7.25 4.25 -10.36
CA ALA A 68 -8.67 4.52 -10.35
C ALA A 68 -8.88 5.72 -11.29
N SER A 69 -9.75 5.58 -12.28
CA SER A 69 -10.16 6.75 -13.06
C SER A 69 -10.92 7.69 -12.15
N MET A 70 -10.67 8.98 -12.31
CA MET A 70 -11.35 10.02 -11.54
C MET A 70 -12.88 9.92 -11.71
N GLU A 71 -13.36 9.62 -12.92
CA GLU A 71 -14.76 9.31 -13.23
C GLU A 71 -15.35 8.23 -12.32
N ASN A 72 -14.62 7.13 -12.09
CA ASN A 72 -15.09 6.08 -11.19
C ASN A 72 -15.14 6.55 -9.73
N LEU A 73 -14.13 7.33 -9.30
CA LEU A 73 -14.10 7.86 -7.95
C LEU A 73 -15.24 8.84 -7.70
N GLU A 74 -15.61 9.68 -8.67
CA GLU A 74 -16.73 10.62 -8.56
C GLU A 74 -18.08 9.93 -8.41
N GLU A 75 -18.29 8.85 -9.17
CA GLU A 75 -19.54 8.10 -9.18
C GLU A 75 -19.73 7.19 -7.98
N ALA A 76 -18.68 7.00 -7.16
CA ALA A 76 -18.71 6.12 -6.00
C ALA A 76 -19.79 6.55 -4.99
N ASP A 77 -20.54 5.56 -4.52
CA ASP A 77 -21.57 5.73 -3.49
C ASP A 77 -20.92 5.50 -2.12
N LEU A 78 -20.99 6.50 -1.27
CA LEU A 78 -20.40 6.50 0.07
C LEU A 78 -21.50 6.60 1.11
N ARG A 79 -21.55 5.62 2.00
CA ARG A 79 -22.54 5.55 3.07
C ARG A 79 -21.98 6.17 4.34
N SER A 80 -22.73 7.05 5.00
CA SER A 80 -22.30 7.63 6.27
C SER A 80 -22.28 6.59 7.39
N THR A 81 -21.30 6.69 8.28
CA THR A 81 -21.25 5.87 9.51
C THR A 81 -22.13 6.39 10.63
N THR A 82 -22.61 7.64 10.51
CA THR A 82 -23.45 8.28 11.54
C THR A 82 -24.94 8.15 11.20
N ASP A 83 -25.26 8.03 9.92
CA ASP A 83 -26.63 7.92 9.40
C ASP A 83 -26.65 6.83 8.33
N ASP A 84 -27.10 5.65 8.75
CA ASP A 84 -27.08 4.43 7.95
C ASP A 84 -27.96 4.52 6.68
N GLU A 85 -28.88 5.47 6.58
CA GLU A 85 -29.72 5.65 5.38
C GLU A 85 -29.13 6.68 4.41
N ASN A 86 -28.11 7.43 4.83
CA ASN A 86 -27.56 8.53 4.05
C ASN A 86 -26.39 8.05 3.18
N VAL A 87 -26.69 7.90 1.89
CA VAL A 87 -25.71 7.60 0.84
C VAL A 87 -25.46 8.88 0.05
N ILE A 88 -24.19 9.31 0.02
CA ILE A 88 -23.75 10.47 -0.75
C ILE A 88 -22.86 10.03 -1.92
N LYS A 89 -22.83 10.85 -2.98
CA LYS A 89 -21.83 10.69 -4.04
C LYS A 89 -20.49 11.18 -3.55
N ALA A 90 -19.43 10.42 -3.83
CA ALA A 90 -18.08 10.76 -3.43
C ALA A 90 -17.64 12.14 -3.96
N LYS A 91 -18.02 12.53 -5.18
CA LYS A 91 -17.76 13.86 -5.74
C LYS A 91 -18.13 15.01 -4.78
N SER A 92 -19.20 14.87 -4.01
CA SER A 92 -19.65 15.89 -3.05
C SER A 92 -18.65 16.21 -1.94
N LEU A 93 -17.72 15.29 -1.65
CA LEU A 93 -16.69 15.47 -0.63
C LEU A 93 -15.64 16.51 -1.02
N TRP A 94 -15.31 16.62 -2.31
CA TRP A 94 -14.25 17.51 -2.80
C TRP A 94 -14.71 18.61 -3.74
N ASP A 95 -16.00 18.65 -4.13
CA ASP A 95 -16.54 19.59 -5.12
C ASP A 95 -16.15 21.06 -4.84
N LYS A 96 -16.18 21.49 -3.58
CA LYS A 96 -15.91 22.89 -3.19
C LYS A 96 -14.45 23.18 -2.83
N ASN A 97 -13.90 22.43 -1.89
CA ASN A 97 -12.61 22.77 -1.26
C ASN A 97 -11.52 21.72 -1.50
N GLY A 98 -11.75 20.75 -2.40
CA GLY A 98 -10.94 19.55 -2.46
C GLY A 98 -11.17 18.64 -1.24
N ALA A 99 -10.48 17.50 -1.18
CA ALA A 99 -10.50 16.63 0.00
C ALA A 99 -9.24 15.76 0.06
N VAL A 100 -8.83 15.41 1.28
CA VAL A 100 -7.89 14.31 1.51
C VAL A 100 -8.71 13.08 1.88
N VAL A 101 -8.78 12.12 0.97
CA VAL A 101 -9.53 10.88 1.15
C VAL A 101 -8.55 9.74 1.41
N MET A 102 -8.76 9.00 2.49
CA MET A 102 -7.93 7.86 2.86
C MET A 102 -8.73 6.57 2.95
N ALA A 103 -8.21 5.52 2.33
CA ALA A 103 -8.63 4.14 2.52
C ALA A 103 -7.62 3.45 3.44
N GLU A 104 -8.03 3.05 4.65
CA GLU A 104 -7.26 2.22 5.61
C GLU A 104 -5.96 2.83 6.21
N ALA A 105 -5.82 4.15 6.33
CA ALA A 105 -4.62 4.81 6.87
C ALA A 105 -4.81 5.50 8.24
N SER A 106 -4.77 4.75 9.35
CA SER A 106 -5.10 5.26 10.71
C SER A 106 -4.25 6.44 11.24
N GLU A 107 -3.11 6.78 10.64
CA GLU A 107 -2.15 7.75 11.20
C GLU A 107 -2.30 9.20 10.70
N LEU A 108 -3.18 9.47 9.74
CA LEU A 108 -3.35 10.83 9.20
C LEU A 108 -4.27 11.73 10.05
N SER A 109 -4.81 11.23 11.17
CA SER A 109 -5.62 12.05 12.08
C SER A 109 -4.87 13.26 12.63
N SER A 110 -3.55 13.16 12.79
CA SER A 110 -2.68 14.27 13.19
C SER A 110 -2.66 15.44 12.18
N LEU A 111 -2.97 15.18 10.91
CA LEU A 111 -3.02 16.21 9.88
C LEU A 111 -4.30 17.04 9.89
N LYS A 112 -5.34 16.59 10.60
CA LYS A 112 -6.65 17.24 10.59
C LYS A 112 -6.55 18.74 10.83
N ALA A 113 -5.85 19.16 11.89
CA ALA A 113 -5.71 20.57 12.24
C ALA A 113 -5.07 21.42 11.13
N GLN A 114 -4.07 20.86 10.43
CA GLN A 114 -3.37 21.57 9.35
C GLN A 114 -4.20 21.61 8.06
N LEU A 115 -4.99 20.57 7.79
CA LEU A 115 -5.88 20.52 6.64
C LEU A 115 -7.10 21.44 6.84
N GLU A 116 -7.64 21.52 8.06
CA GLU A 116 -8.71 22.46 8.42
C GLU A 116 -8.28 23.92 8.27
N GLU A 117 -7.02 24.26 8.60
CA GLU A 117 -6.47 25.59 8.36
C GLU A 117 -6.43 25.94 6.86
N LEU A 118 -6.22 24.93 6.00
CA LEU A 118 -6.27 25.07 4.54
C LEU A 118 -7.72 25.00 3.99
N GLY A 119 -8.72 24.75 4.83
CA GLY A 119 -10.12 24.56 4.43
C GLY A 119 -10.39 23.23 3.74
N VAL A 120 -9.46 22.28 3.79
CA VAL A 120 -9.53 20.98 3.11
C VAL A 120 -10.03 19.92 4.10
N PRO A 121 -11.16 19.24 3.85
CA PRO A 121 -11.66 18.17 4.70
C PRO A 121 -10.76 16.92 4.65
N LEU A 122 -10.60 16.27 5.80
CA LEU A 122 -9.96 14.96 5.94
C LEU A 122 -11.03 13.89 6.12
N VAL A 123 -11.08 12.94 5.18
CA VAL A 123 -12.14 11.92 5.10
C VAL A 123 -11.53 10.52 5.04
N ALA A 124 -12.08 9.60 5.84
CA ALA A 124 -11.77 8.17 5.77
C ALA A 124 -12.87 7.40 5.06
N VAL A 125 -12.46 6.47 4.20
CA VAL A 125 -13.33 5.56 3.45
C VAL A 125 -12.97 4.13 3.85
N VAL A 126 -13.87 3.48 4.57
CA VAL A 126 -13.74 2.09 5.02
C VAL A 126 -14.49 1.15 4.07
N LYS A 127 -14.01 -0.08 3.95
CA LYS A 127 -14.56 -1.08 3.01
C LYS A 127 -15.85 -1.75 3.50
N GLU A 128 -16.03 -1.87 4.81
CA GLU A 128 -17.14 -2.57 5.42
C GLU A 128 -17.35 -2.10 6.86
N ASN A 129 -18.57 -2.30 7.38
CA ASN A 129 -18.93 -2.07 8.76
C ASN A 129 -19.19 -3.43 9.42
N VAL A 130 -18.13 -4.10 9.86
CA VAL A 130 -18.24 -5.43 10.48
C VAL A 130 -17.96 -5.32 11.98
N GLY A 131 -18.94 -5.74 12.79
CA GLY A 131 -18.79 -5.79 14.25
C GLY A 131 -18.46 -4.42 14.86
N THR A 132 -17.34 -4.33 15.58
CA THR A 132 -16.88 -3.10 16.25
C THR A 132 -15.80 -2.34 15.46
N GLU A 133 -15.42 -2.76 14.25
CA GLU A 133 -14.26 -2.19 13.53
C GLU A 133 -14.30 -0.67 13.39
N ILE A 134 -15.47 -0.10 13.05
CA ILE A 134 -15.63 1.35 12.94
C ILE A 134 -15.56 2.04 14.31
N GLN A 135 -16.12 1.41 15.35
CA GLN A 135 -16.08 1.93 16.72
C GLN A 135 -14.66 1.90 17.29
N ASP A 136 -13.88 0.87 16.97
CA ASP A 136 -12.47 0.75 17.36
C ASP A 136 -11.57 1.70 16.57
N PHE A 137 -11.94 2.01 15.31
CA PHE A 137 -11.23 2.97 14.47
C PHE A 137 -11.51 4.43 14.87
N ARG A 138 -12.72 4.73 15.36
CA ARG A 138 -13.16 6.10 15.65
C ARG A 138 -12.24 6.87 16.62
N PRO A 139 -11.75 6.29 17.74
CA PRO A 139 -10.81 6.96 18.64
C PRO A 139 -9.49 7.38 17.97
N HIS A 140 -9.08 6.69 16.91
CA HIS A 140 -7.83 6.93 16.21
C HIS A 140 -7.97 7.91 15.04
N PHE A 141 -9.22 8.19 14.60
CA PHE A 141 -9.48 9.03 13.44
C PHE A 141 -10.47 10.16 13.72
N ALA A 142 -9.95 11.39 13.56
CA ALA A 142 -10.68 12.61 13.89
C ALA A 142 -11.52 13.18 12.74
N GLY A 143 -11.40 12.67 11.50
CA GLY A 143 -12.16 13.15 10.33
C GLY A 143 -13.52 12.47 10.16
N ASP A 144 -14.17 12.70 9.02
CA ASP A 144 -15.44 12.05 8.67
C ASP A 144 -15.19 10.65 8.11
N ILE A 145 -16.03 9.68 8.47
CA ILE A 145 -15.87 8.28 8.07
C ILE A 145 -17.07 7.85 7.24
N TYR A 146 -16.79 7.36 6.04
CA TYR A 146 -17.77 6.79 5.12
C TYR A 146 -17.42 5.35 4.77
N ILE A 147 -18.42 4.59 4.36
CA ILE A 147 -18.29 3.21 3.91
C ILE A 147 -18.42 3.18 2.39
N ASP A 148 -17.43 2.61 1.71
CA ASP A 148 -17.45 2.32 0.28
C ASP A 148 -17.67 0.82 0.07
N GLU A 149 -18.94 0.43 0.07
CA GLU A 149 -19.36 -0.98 -0.08
C GLU A 149 -18.90 -1.59 -1.42
N LYS A 150 -18.83 -0.75 -2.47
CA LYS A 150 -18.38 -1.14 -3.81
C LYS A 150 -16.84 -1.27 -3.88
N LYS A 151 -16.14 -0.70 -2.90
CA LYS A 151 -14.67 -0.67 -2.78
C LYS A 151 -14.00 0.01 -3.98
N VAL A 152 -14.64 1.05 -4.53
CA VAL A 152 -14.14 1.84 -5.66
C VAL A 152 -12.81 2.52 -5.34
N PHE A 153 -12.65 3.06 -4.13
CA PHE A 153 -11.41 3.70 -3.66
C PHE A 153 -10.25 2.72 -3.51
N TYR A 154 -10.53 1.42 -3.44
CA TYR A 154 -9.54 0.34 -3.39
C TYR A 154 -9.10 -0.12 -4.80
N GLY A 155 -9.74 0.42 -5.84
CA GLY A 155 -9.43 0.16 -7.24
C GLY A 155 -10.10 -1.10 -7.82
N PRO A 156 -10.14 -1.22 -9.16
CA PRO A 156 -10.82 -2.34 -9.84
C PRO A 156 -10.12 -3.68 -9.59
N LEU A 157 -8.79 -3.65 -9.44
CA LEU A 157 -7.98 -4.78 -9.02
C LEU A 157 -7.63 -4.62 -7.54
N ARG A 158 -8.49 -5.20 -6.68
CA ARG A 158 -8.28 -5.24 -5.24
C ARG A 158 -6.94 -5.92 -4.95
N ARG A 159 -5.99 -5.18 -4.42
CA ARG A 159 -4.70 -5.72 -4.01
C ARG A 159 -4.87 -6.41 -2.67
N LYS A 160 -5.16 -7.71 -2.75
CA LYS A 160 -5.19 -8.59 -1.60
C LYS A 160 -3.80 -9.18 -1.38
N MET A 161 -3.22 -8.94 -0.23
CA MET A 161 -2.02 -9.63 0.21
C MET A 161 -2.46 -10.92 0.91
N GLY A 162 -2.31 -12.08 0.27
CA GLY A 162 -2.56 -13.37 0.92
C GLY A 162 -1.46 -13.75 1.91
N GLY A 163 -1.44 -15.01 2.36
CA GLY A 163 -0.44 -15.52 3.34
C GLY A 163 1.04 -15.30 2.97
N LEU A 164 1.36 -15.04 1.69
CA LEU A 164 2.69 -14.62 1.24
C LEU A 164 3.15 -13.28 1.85
N ALA A 165 2.24 -12.45 2.36
CA ALA A 165 2.56 -11.24 3.11
C ALA A 165 3.45 -11.52 4.33
N PHE A 166 3.29 -12.68 4.98
CA PHE A 166 4.10 -13.09 6.13
C PHE A 166 5.51 -13.57 5.74
N ILE A 167 5.81 -13.75 4.45
CA ILE A 167 7.18 -14.02 3.97
C ILE A 167 7.93 -12.69 3.75
N ARG A 168 7.21 -11.56 3.70
CA ARG A 168 7.81 -10.24 3.47
C ARG A 168 8.38 -9.66 4.76
N LEU A 169 9.67 -9.36 4.75
CA LEU A 169 10.37 -8.74 5.87
C LEU A 169 9.83 -7.34 6.19
N GLY A 170 9.38 -6.58 5.17
CA GLY A 170 8.76 -5.26 5.36
C GLY A 170 7.50 -5.32 6.23
N VAL A 171 6.64 -6.32 6.00
CA VAL A 171 5.44 -6.55 6.81
C VAL A 171 5.79 -6.89 8.26
N TRP A 172 6.80 -7.73 8.51
CA TRP A 172 7.26 -8.01 9.88
C TRP A 172 7.86 -6.79 10.58
N GLN A 173 8.63 -5.97 9.85
CA GLN A 173 9.20 -4.73 10.39
C GLN A 173 8.10 -3.71 10.73
N ASN A 174 7.09 -3.58 9.87
CA ASN A 174 5.94 -2.70 10.09
C ASN A 174 5.08 -3.21 11.24
N PHE A 175 4.87 -4.53 11.35
CA PHE A 175 4.15 -5.15 12.46
C PHE A 175 4.87 -4.94 13.80
N LEU A 176 6.19 -5.15 13.85
CA LEU A 176 6.99 -4.91 15.04
C LEU A 176 6.94 -3.43 15.47
N ARG A 177 6.90 -2.51 14.50
CA ARG A 177 6.73 -1.07 14.75
C ARG A 177 5.35 -0.76 15.32
N ALA A 178 4.29 -1.30 14.72
CA ALA A 178 2.90 -1.11 15.15
C ALA A 178 2.65 -1.68 16.56
N TRP A 179 3.25 -2.84 16.85
CA TRP A 179 3.21 -3.47 18.17
C TRP A 179 3.88 -2.60 19.24
N ARG A 180 5.01 -1.96 18.94
CA ARG A 180 5.66 -0.99 19.86
C ARG A 180 4.83 0.27 20.08
N SER A 181 4.02 0.68 19.12
CA SER A 181 3.10 1.81 19.26
C SER A 181 1.74 1.44 19.87
N GLY A 182 1.56 0.18 20.31
CA GLY A 182 0.32 -0.27 20.98
C GLY A 182 -0.86 -0.53 20.04
N TYR A 183 -0.63 -0.60 18.73
CA TYR A 183 -1.69 -0.85 17.75
C TYR A 183 -1.94 -2.35 17.62
N GLN A 184 -3.08 -2.83 18.13
CA GLN A 184 -3.58 -4.18 17.87
C GLN A 184 -4.49 -4.11 16.64
N GLY A 185 -3.93 -4.40 15.46
CA GLY A 185 -4.74 -4.56 14.26
C GLY A 185 -5.67 -5.76 14.41
N ASN A 186 -6.97 -5.57 14.18
CA ASN A 186 -7.93 -6.66 14.16
C ASN A 186 -7.69 -7.54 12.90
N MET A 187 -7.61 -8.85 13.09
CA MET A 187 -7.46 -9.83 11.99
C MET A 187 -8.80 -10.39 11.50
N ASN A 188 -9.92 -10.03 12.16
CA ASN A 188 -11.26 -10.48 11.82
C ASN A 188 -11.96 -9.50 10.85
N GLY A 189 -11.59 -9.58 9.58
CA GLY A 189 -12.19 -8.87 8.44
C GLY A 189 -11.52 -9.30 7.13
N GLU A 190 -11.85 -8.71 5.97
CA GLU A 190 -10.97 -8.78 4.78
C GLU A 190 -9.67 -7.97 5.05
N GLY A 191 -8.89 -8.36 6.07
CA GLY A 191 -7.65 -7.72 6.54
C GLY A 191 -6.47 -7.87 5.58
N PHE A 192 -6.77 -8.13 4.30
CA PHE A 192 -5.79 -8.37 3.26
C PHE A 192 -5.78 -7.27 2.20
N VAL A 193 -6.72 -6.33 2.21
CA VAL A 193 -6.82 -5.27 1.20
C VAL A 193 -5.90 -4.12 1.55
N LEU A 194 -5.03 -3.75 0.61
CA LEU A 194 -4.15 -2.59 0.74
C LEU A 194 -4.91 -1.27 0.57
N GLY A 195 -4.61 -0.32 1.44
CA GLY A 195 -5.17 1.01 1.44
C GLY A 195 -4.52 1.97 0.45
N GLY A 196 -4.90 3.24 0.59
CA GLY A 196 -4.35 4.34 -0.18
C GLY A 196 -4.79 5.70 0.35
N VAL A 197 -4.10 6.73 -0.09
CA VAL A 197 -4.36 8.13 0.24
C VAL A 197 -4.47 8.90 -1.06
N PHE A 198 -5.55 9.65 -1.20
CA PHE A 198 -5.86 10.48 -2.35
C PHE A 198 -5.99 11.92 -1.90
N VAL A 199 -5.28 12.83 -2.56
CA VAL A 199 -5.54 14.27 -2.44
C VAL A 199 -6.25 14.70 -3.70
N LEU A 200 -7.52 15.06 -3.54
CA LEU A 200 -8.43 15.41 -4.61
C LEU A 200 -8.58 16.94 -4.61
N GLY A 201 -8.34 17.55 -5.77
CA GLY A 201 -8.56 18.98 -5.95
C GLY A 201 -10.04 19.34 -6.01
N ALA A 202 -10.34 20.63 -5.91
CA ALA A 202 -11.72 21.10 -5.98
C ALA A 202 -12.30 20.95 -7.40
N ALA A 203 -13.60 20.66 -7.49
CA ALA A 203 -14.30 20.46 -8.76
C ALA A 203 -13.51 19.53 -9.73
N ASP A 204 -13.10 20.05 -10.88
CA ASP A 204 -12.45 19.29 -11.95
C ASP A 204 -10.91 19.36 -11.92
N GLN A 205 -10.30 19.77 -10.79
CA GLN A 205 -8.84 19.80 -10.64
C GLN A 205 -8.19 18.41 -10.66
N GLY A 206 -8.98 17.36 -10.42
CA GLY A 206 -8.52 15.97 -10.47
C GLY A 206 -7.67 15.55 -9.26
N ILE A 207 -6.88 14.50 -9.45
CA ILE A 207 -6.09 13.86 -8.39
C ILE A 207 -4.70 14.54 -8.30
N LEU A 208 -4.44 15.26 -7.22
CA LEU A 208 -3.17 15.95 -6.98
C LEU A 208 -2.10 15.03 -6.37
N LEU A 209 -2.53 14.02 -5.62
CA LEU A 209 -1.66 12.98 -5.07
C LEU A 209 -2.43 11.67 -5.02
N GLU A 210 -1.84 10.61 -5.56
CA GLU A 210 -2.30 9.23 -5.36
C GLU A 210 -1.15 8.45 -4.72
N HIS A 211 -1.34 8.03 -3.48
CA HIS A 211 -0.45 7.11 -2.81
C HIS A 211 -1.20 5.82 -2.53
N ARG A 212 -0.79 4.71 -3.16
CA ARG A 212 -1.31 3.38 -2.80
C ARG A 212 -0.31 2.62 -1.99
N GLU A 213 -0.77 2.01 -0.92
CA GLU A 213 0.08 1.14 -0.12
C GLU A 213 0.60 -0.01 -1.00
N LYS A 214 1.89 -0.30 -0.86
CA LYS A 214 2.55 -1.44 -1.52
C LYS A 214 2.54 -2.68 -0.64
N GLU A 215 2.64 -2.45 0.66
CA GLU A 215 2.60 -3.44 1.73
C GLU A 215 1.94 -2.82 2.96
N PHE A 216 1.50 -3.65 3.91
CA PHE A 216 0.79 -3.16 5.10
C PHE A 216 1.69 -2.25 5.90
N GLY A 217 1.18 -1.08 6.26
CA GLY A 217 1.94 -0.06 6.98
C GLY A 217 2.97 0.67 6.11
N HIS A 218 2.89 0.57 4.77
CA HIS A 218 3.63 1.43 3.87
C HIS A 218 2.99 2.82 3.84
N LYS A 219 3.54 3.72 4.66
CA LYS A 219 2.96 5.03 4.93
C LYS A 219 3.20 6.02 3.79
N VAL A 220 2.21 6.86 3.54
CA VAL A 220 2.42 8.10 2.78
C VAL A 220 3.25 9.07 3.62
N GLN A 221 4.11 9.87 2.98
CA GLN A 221 4.79 10.94 3.69
C GLN A 221 3.80 12.08 3.95
N VAL A 222 3.70 12.47 5.22
CA VAL A 222 2.85 13.57 5.70
C VAL A 222 3.14 14.88 4.94
N ALA A 223 4.41 15.14 4.64
CA ALA A 223 4.84 16.32 3.88
C ALA A 223 4.27 16.35 2.45
N ASP A 224 4.25 15.21 1.76
CA ASP A 224 3.74 15.11 0.38
C ASP A 224 2.22 15.38 0.35
N VAL A 225 1.48 14.89 1.36
CA VAL A 225 0.04 15.13 1.51
C VAL A 225 -0.23 16.62 1.72
N LEU A 226 0.51 17.26 2.62
CA LEU A 226 0.35 18.69 2.90
C LEU A 226 0.74 19.56 1.71
N GLU A 227 1.81 19.20 0.99
CA GLU A 227 2.21 19.93 -0.21
C GLU A 227 1.15 19.83 -1.31
N ALA A 228 0.56 18.65 -1.49
CA ALA A 228 -0.55 18.46 -2.41
C ALA A 228 -1.80 19.23 -1.97
N ALA A 229 -2.13 19.21 -0.68
CA ALA A 229 -3.28 19.94 -0.14
C ALA A 229 -3.14 21.46 -0.34
N LYS A 230 -1.93 22.02 -0.18
CA LYS A 230 -1.65 23.44 -0.43
C LYS A 230 -1.80 23.86 -1.91
N LYS A 231 -1.77 22.90 -2.84
CA LYS A 231 -1.97 23.17 -4.28
C LYS A 231 -3.45 23.22 -4.66
N ILE A 232 -4.35 22.80 -3.76
CA ILE A 232 -5.79 22.85 -4.00
C ILE A 232 -6.21 24.31 -4.13
N VAL A 233 -6.95 24.62 -5.19
CA VAL A 233 -7.59 25.93 -5.33
C VAL A 233 -9.08 25.72 -5.13
N PRO A 234 -9.71 26.33 -4.11
CA PRO A 234 -11.14 26.20 -3.88
C PRO A 234 -11.94 26.60 -5.12
N ALA A 235 -13.00 25.86 -5.42
CA ALA A 235 -13.97 26.24 -6.43
C ALA A 235 -14.70 27.52 -5.99
N LYS A 236 -14.90 28.43 -6.94
CA LYS A 236 -15.59 29.71 -6.71
C LYS A 236 -17.10 29.54 -6.58
#